data_AF-A0ABD3VEF2-F1
#
_entry.id   AF-A0ABD3VEF2-F1
#
_cell.length_a   1.000
_cell.length_b   1.000
_cell.length_c   1.000
_cell.angle_alpha   90.00
_cell.angle_beta   90.00
_cell.angle_gamma   90.00
#
_symmetry.space_group_name_H-M   'P 1'
#
loop_
_entity.id
_entity.type
_entity.pdbx_description
1 polymer ?
#
loop_
_entity_poly.entity_id
_entity_poly.type
_entity_poly.pdbx_seq_one_letter_code
_entity_poly.pdbx_strand_id
1 'polypeptide(L)'
;MAANTLEVQTDTDKFTLKGRTCEYTAFSFVPTHRNDPLERTFYNTPERSRKPSSTYDRLFRKELDYNNKLHRDDREHAKSKGLKVNDEEKQKKVPTLSSSEYGHRLNMFVDHHDRKHVRIARVKAEFLRRNGIAI
;
A
#
# COMPACT_ATOMS: atom_id res chain seq x y z
N MET A 1 -12.59 -2.28 36.75
CA MET A 1 -13.62 -1.34 36.26
C MET A 1 -14.24 -1.95 35.01
N ALA A 2 -15.56 -2.11 34.97
CA ALA A 2 -16.24 -2.64 33.79
C ALA A 2 -16.07 -1.66 32.62
N ALA A 3 -15.71 -2.16 31.44
CA ALA A 3 -15.71 -1.36 30.23
C ALA A 3 -17.15 -1.22 29.75
N ASN A 4 -17.64 0.01 29.69
CA ASN A 4 -18.97 0.27 29.17
C ASN A 4 -18.90 0.33 27.63
N THR A 5 -20.00 -0.06 26.98
CA THR A 5 -20.15 0.06 25.52
C THR A 5 -21.32 0.98 25.24
N LEU A 6 -21.09 2.02 24.43
CA LEU A 6 -22.10 3.01 24.06
C LEU A 6 -22.22 3.04 22.54
N GLU A 7 -23.43 2.82 22.02
CA GLU A 7 -23.74 2.91 20.60
C GLU A 7 -24.27 4.30 20.26
N VAL A 8 -23.56 5.01 19.39
CA VAL A 8 -23.95 6.34 18.92
C VAL A 8 -24.35 6.23 17.46
N GLN A 9 -25.59 6.58 17.15
CA GLN A 9 -26.05 6.71 15.76
C GLN A 9 -26.00 8.18 15.38
N THR A 10 -25.28 8.48 14.31
CA THR A 10 -25.29 9.78 13.63
C THR A 10 -26.12 9.67 12.36
N ASP A 11 -26.42 10.79 11.71
CA ASP A 11 -27.18 10.79 10.45
C ASP A 11 -26.53 9.93 9.35
N THR A 12 -25.21 9.76 9.41
CA THR A 12 -24.45 9.01 8.42
C THR A 12 -24.04 7.62 8.91
N ASP A 13 -23.55 7.50 10.15
CA ASP A 13 -22.85 6.30 10.62
C ASP A 13 -23.25 5.86 12.03
N LYS A 14 -22.98 4.58 12.32
CA LYS A 14 -23.11 3.99 13.65
C LYS A 14 -21.74 3.75 14.26
N PHE A 15 -21.49 4.34 15.42
CA PHE A 15 -20.23 4.22 16.16
C PHE A 15 -20.43 3.40 17.43
N THR A 16 -19.46 2.53 17.74
CA THR A 16 -19.43 1.77 18.99
C THR A 16 -18.29 2.28 19.85
N LEU A 17 -18.60 3.05 20.89
CA LEU A 17 -17.64 3.57 21.85
C LEU A 17 -17.41 2.54 22.95
N LYS A 18 -16.18 2.04 23.09
CA LYS A 18 -15.78 1.12 24.15
C LYS A 18 -14.74 1.80 25.03
N GLY A 19 -14.98 1.87 26.34
CA GLY A 19 -14.07 2.55 27.25
C GLY A 19 -14.69 2.90 28.60
N ARG A 20 -13.99 3.74 29.34
CA ARG A 20 -14.52 4.41 30.54
C ARG A 20 -15.40 5.58 30.14
N THR A 21 -16.33 5.97 31.00
CA THR A 21 -17.23 7.10 30.74
C THR A 21 -16.50 8.42 30.49
N CYS A 22 -15.37 8.63 31.17
CA CYS A 22 -14.50 9.79 30.96
C CYS A 22 -13.76 9.78 29.60
N GLU A 23 -13.76 8.66 28.88
CA GLU A 23 -13.09 8.51 27.57
C GLU A 23 -14.04 8.78 26.39
N TYR A 24 -15.35 8.94 26.62
CA TYR A 24 -16.35 9.12 25.55
C TYR A 24 -16.45 10.55 24.99
N THR A 25 -15.53 11.44 25.36
CA THR A 25 -15.52 12.79 24.79
C THR A 25 -15.08 12.72 23.33
N ALA A 26 -15.62 13.59 22.48
CA ALA A 26 -15.26 13.66 21.06
C ALA A 26 -13.76 13.90 20.81
N PHE A 27 -13.05 14.48 21.79
CA PHE A 27 -11.63 14.81 21.70
C PHE A 27 -10.71 13.77 22.35
N SER A 28 -11.25 12.90 23.21
CA SER A 28 -10.45 11.93 23.98
C SER A 28 -10.67 10.49 23.52
N PHE A 29 -11.76 10.21 22.82
CA PHE A 29 -12.04 8.86 22.35
C PHE A 29 -11.10 8.44 21.22
N VAL A 30 -10.32 7.38 21.45
CA VAL A 30 -9.46 6.77 20.44
C VAL A 30 -9.94 5.33 20.21
N PRO A 31 -10.58 5.02 19.08
CA PRO A 31 -11.02 3.66 18.79
C PRO A 31 -9.82 2.73 18.57
N THR A 32 -9.93 1.50 19.06
CA THR A 32 -8.91 0.47 18.87
C THR A 32 -8.90 -0.10 17.45
N HIS A 33 -10.06 -0.14 16.80
CA HIS A 33 -10.25 -0.56 15.41
C HIS A 33 -11.06 0.49 14.65
N ARG A 34 -10.68 0.74 13.40
CA ARG A 34 -11.43 1.60 12.49
C ARG A 34 -12.33 0.75 11.60
N ASN A 35 -13.60 0.67 11.95
CA ASN A 35 -14.62 -0.03 11.15
C ASN A 35 -15.35 0.94 10.21
N ASP A 36 -14.60 1.86 9.61
CA ASP A 36 -15.18 2.87 8.72
C ASP A 36 -15.43 2.25 7.34
N PRO A 37 -16.48 2.69 6.61
CA PRO A 37 -16.66 2.30 5.22
C PRO A 37 -15.45 2.68 4.38
N LEU A 38 -15.21 1.90 3.32
CA LEU A 38 -14.04 2.01 2.46
C LEU A 38 -13.79 3.44 1.97
N GLU A 39 -14.86 4.14 1.60
CA GLU A 39 -14.87 5.50 1.04
C GLU A 39 -14.33 6.57 2.00
N ARG A 40 -14.31 6.30 3.31
CA ARG A 40 -13.77 7.21 4.32
C ARG A 40 -12.28 6.97 4.61
N THR A 41 -11.73 5.87 4.10
CA THR A 41 -10.30 5.60 4.21
C THR A 41 -9.53 6.43 3.18
N PHE A 42 -8.29 6.82 3.51
CA PHE A 42 -7.51 7.70 2.63
C PHE A 42 -7.26 7.12 1.22
N TYR A 43 -7.03 5.80 1.13
CA TYR A 43 -6.75 5.10 -0.13
C TYR A 43 -7.93 4.31 -0.70
N ASN A 44 -9.11 4.34 -0.06
CA ASN A 44 -10.24 3.46 -0.39
C ASN A 44 -9.83 1.97 -0.43
N THR A 45 -9.03 1.54 0.55
CA THR A 45 -8.54 0.15 0.66
C THR A 45 -9.05 -0.51 1.94
N PRO A 46 -9.46 -1.80 1.90
CA PRO A 46 -9.93 -2.49 3.08
C PRO A 46 -8.83 -2.59 4.14
N GLU A 47 -9.22 -2.70 5.41
CA GLU A 47 -8.26 -2.89 6.49
C GLU A 47 -7.40 -4.13 6.21
N ARG A 48 -6.08 -3.96 6.21
CA ARG A 48 -5.16 -5.09 6.13
C ARG A 48 -5.20 -5.85 7.44
N SER A 49 -5.15 -7.17 7.37
CA SER A 49 -5.04 -8.04 8.55
C SER A 49 -3.77 -7.68 9.33
N ARG A 50 -3.91 -6.76 10.30
CA ARG A 50 -2.83 -6.38 11.17
C ARG A 50 -2.85 -7.38 12.31
N LYS A 51 -1.77 -8.14 12.50
CA LYS A 51 -1.64 -8.93 13.72
C LYS A 51 -1.75 -7.96 14.90
N PRO A 52 -2.60 -8.22 15.91
CA PRO A 52 -2.58 -7.41 17.11
C PRO A 52 -1.18 -7.54 17.69
N SER A 53 -0.36 -6.50 17.56
CA SER A 53 0.92 -6.46 18.25
C SER A 53 0.57 -6.36 19.73
N SER A 54 0.81 -7.42 20.48
CA SER A 54 0.77 -7.32 21.93
C SER A 54 1.69 -6.15 22.35
N THR A 55 1.35 -5.43 23.41
CA THR A 55 2.19 -4.33 23.90
C THR A 55 3.61 -4.83 24.19
N TYR A 56 3.71 -6.09 24.61
CA TYR A 56 4.97 -6.82 24.77
C TYR A 56 5.74 -6.91 23.45
N ASP A 57 5.15 -7.46 22.38
CA ASP A 57 5.83 -7.59 21.08
C ASP A 57 6.28 -6.22 20.55
N ARG A 58 5.50 -5.16 20.78
CA ARG A 58 5.89 -3.81 20.36
C ARG A 58 7.13 -3.30 21.09
N LEU A 59 7.28 -3.63 22.37
CA LEU A 59 8.39 -3.17 23.21
C LEU A 59 9.64 -4.04 23.06
N PHE A 60 9.46 -5.35 22.95
CA PHE A 60 10.56 -6.33 23.04
C PHE A 60 10.95 -6.94 21.70
N ARG A 61 10.10 -6.86 20.67
CA ARG A 61 10.36 -7.43 19.34
C ARG A 61 10.97 -6.41 18.38
N LYS A 62 11.88 -5.58 18.88
CA LYS A 62 12.65 -4.63 18.08
C LYS A 62 13.81 -5.35 17.39
N GLU A 63 13.99 -5.12 16.10
CA GLU A 63 15.18 -5.59 15.39
C GLU A 63 16.42 -4.88 15.97
N LEU A 64 17.40 -5.67 16.43
CA LEU A 64 18.65 -5.14 17.00
C LEU A 64 19.69 -4.77 15.93
N ASP A 65 19.42 -5.13 14.68
CA ASP A 65 20.32 -4.91 13.56
C ASP A 65 20.31 -3.44 13.11
N TYR A 66 21.50 -2.90 12.84
CA TYR A 66 21.64 -1.54 12.32
C TYR A 66 21.31 -1.46 10.83
N ASN A 67 20.37 -0.60 10.46
CA ASN A 67 20.05 -0.31 9.07
C ASN A 67 20.58 1.06 8.67
N ASN A 68 21.76 1.09 8.05
CA ASN A 68 22.43 2.30 7.59
C ASN A 68 21.64 3.12 6.54
N LYS A 69 20.55 2.57 5.98
CA LYS A 69 19.68 3.26 5.04
C LYS A 69 18.54 4.01 5.73
N LEU A 70 18.33 3.83 7.04
CA LEU A 70 17.39 4.63 7.81
C LEU A 70 18.03 5.97 8.15
N HIS A 71 17.24 7.03 8.06
CA HIS A 71 17.72 8.40 8.32
C HIS A 71 17.78 8.72 9.83
N ARG A 72 17.06 7.95 10.66
CA ARG A 72 16.98 8.04 12.13
C ARG A 72 16.65 6.65 12.71
N ASP A 73 17.27 6.30 13.83
CA ASP A 73 17.30 4.93 14.41
C ASP A 73 15.98 4.43 15.03
N ASP A 74 14.89 5.20 14.96
CA ASP A 74 13.60 4.86 15.57
C ASP A 74 12.41 4.83 14.59
N ARG A 75 12.59 5.27 13.33
CA ARG A 75 11.49 5.34 12.36
C ARG A 75 11.54 4.18 11.35
N GLU A 76 10.90 3.07 11.71
CA GLU A 76 10.79 1.85 10.87
C GLU A 76 10.35 2.15 9.42
N HIS A 77 9.42 3.10 9.24
CA HIS A 77 8.86 3.46 7.93
C HIS A 77 9.37 4.81 7.38
N ALA A 78 10.56 5.26 7.77
CA ALA A 78 11.13 6.49 7.23
C ALA A 78 11.20 6.44 5.69
N LYS A 79 10.77 7.53 5.02
CA LYS A 79 10.67 7.62 3.55
C LYS A 79 9.77 6.54 2.93
N SER A 80 8.69 6.17 3.62
CA SER A 80 7.72 5.15 3.19
C SER A 80 8.32 3.76 2.98
N LYS A 81 9.47 3.47 3.59
CA LYS A 81 10.10 2.14 3.52
C LYS A 81 9.24 1.09 4.21
N GLY A 82 9.05 -0.05 3.55
CA GLY A 82 8.18 -1.13 4.05
C GLY A 82 6.68 -0.86 3.88
N LEU A 83 6.29 0.35 3.47
CA LEU A 83 4.90 0.68 3.14
C LEU A 83 4.65 0.42 1.66
N LYS A 84 3.49 -0.16 1.34
CA LYS A 84 3.05 -0.41 -0.05
C LYS A 84 2.05 0.67 -0.50
N VAL A 85 2.44 1.93 -0.36
CA VAL A 85 1.57 3.09 -0.64
C VAL A 85 1.05 3.09 -2.08
N ASN A 86 1.93 2.82 -3.05
CA ASN A 86 1.55 2.76 -4.47
C ASN A 86 0.46 1.70 -4.72
N ASP A 87 0.58 0.50 -4.14
CA ASP A 87 -0.41 -0.56 -4.32
C ASP A 87 -1.76 -0.23 -3.67
N GLU A 88 -1.75 0.50 -2.57
CA GLU A 88 -2.97 1.01 -1.93
C GLU A 88 -3.64 2.07 -2.81
N GLU A 89 -2.86 3.01 -3.33
CA GLU A 89 -3.36 4.11 -4.12
C GLU A 89 -3.96 3.69 -5.48
N LYS A 90 -3.51 2.57 -6.06
CA LYS A 90 -4.09 1.99 -7.29
C LYS A 90 -5.58 1.66 -7.16
N GLN A 91 -6.09 1.40 -5.96
CA GLN A 91 -7.52 1.12 -5.74
C GLN A 91 -8.36 2.39 -5.83
N LYS A 92 -7.75 3.57 -5.65
CA LYS A 92 -8.44 4.85 -5.75
C LYS A 92 -8.82 5.11 -7.20
N LYS A 93 -10.09 5.47 -7.43
CA LYS A 93 -10.61 5.84 -8.76
C LYS A 93 -9.79 6.94 -9.43
N VAL A 94 -9.35 7.93 -8.66
CA VAL A 94 -8.46 9.01 -9.10
C VAL A 94 -7.21 8.98 -8.23
N PRO A 95 -6.11 8.37 -8.68
CA PRO A 95 -4.85 8.38 -7.94
C PRO A 95 -4.29 9.81 -7.85
N THR A 96 -3.76 10.14 -6.68
CA THR A 96 -3.18 11.43 -6.29
C THR A 96 -1.78 11.64 -6.87
N LEU A 97 -0.97 10.58 -7.04
CA LEU A 97 0.43 10.64 -7.46
C LEU A 97 0.75 9.89 -8.77
N SER A 98 -0.27 9.44 -9.52
CA SER A 98 -0.08 8.59 -10.70
C SER A 98 0.75 9.20 -11.82
N SER A 99 0.68 10.52 -12.04
CA SER A 99 1.35 11.16 -13.18
C SER A 99 2.80 11.51 -12.90
N SER A 100 3.17 11.78 -11.64
CA SER A 100 4.45 12.43 -11.32
C SER A 100 5.46 11.51 -10.62
N GLU A 101 5.03 10.59 -9.76
CA GLU A 101 5.94 9.73 -8.99
C GLU A 101 5.94 8.26 -9.42
N TYR A 102 4.79 7.71 -9.83
CA TYR A 102 4.71 6.28 -10.21
C TYR A 102 5.06 6.01 -11.68
N GLY A 103 5.10 7.06 -12.49
CA GLY A 103 5.49 7.03 -13.90
C GLY A 103 4.32 6.75 -14.84
N HIS A 104 4.41 7.32 -16.04
CA HIS A 104 3.42 7.20 -17.12
C HIS A 104 3.26 5.81 -17.73
N ARG A 105 4.02 4.81 -17.27
CA ARG A 105 3.99 3.46 -17.87
C ARG A 105 2.83 2.67 -17.29
N LEU A 106 1.72 2.67 -18.02
CA LEU A 106 0.61 1.75 -17.78
C LEU A 106 1.12 0.31 -17.89
N ASN A 107 0.65 -0.57 -16.99
CA ASN A 107 0.98 -2.01 -17.04
C ASN A 107 0.52 -2.66 -18.35
N MET A 108 -0.53 -2.12 -18.97
CA MET A 108 -0.89 -2.44 -20.35
C MET A 108 -0.58 -1.25 -21.24
N PHE A 109 0.26 -1.49 -22.24
CA PHE A 109 0.45 -0.55 -23.33
C PHE A 109 -0.86 -0.42 -24.11
N VAL A 110 -1.61 0.66 -23.87
CA VAL A 110 -2.82 0.99 -24.64
C VAL A 110 -2.44 1.21 -26.11
N ASP A 111 -1.24 1.74 -26.34
CA ASP A 111 -0.63 1.86 -27.66
C ASP A 111 0.61 0.96 -27.75
N HIS A 112 0.58 0.00 -28.67
CA HIS A 112 1.73 -0.88 -28.89
C HIS A 112 2.85 -0.05 -29.50
N HIS A 113 4.06 -0.11 -28.94
CA HIS A 113 5.20 0.60 -29.49
C HIS A 113 5.34 0.31 -30.99
N ASP A 114 5.25 1.37 -31.80
CA ASP A 114 5.34 1.28 -33.25
C ASP A 114 6.67 0.63 -33.65
N ARG A 115 6.61 -0.49 -34.38
CA ARG A 115 7.78 -1.29 -34.76
C ARG A 115 8.41 -0.85 -36.08
N LYS A 116 8.00 0.28 -36.65
CA LYS A 116 8.50 0.81 -37.94
C LYS A 116 10.02 0.88 -38.06
N HIS A 117 10.75 1.09 -36.97
CA HIS A 117 12.22 1.27 -36.98
C HIS A 117 12.98 0.29 -36.06
N VAL A 118 12.46 -0.93 -35.88
CA VAL A 118 13.14 -1.94 -35.04
C VAL A 118 14.31 -2.57 -35.80
N ARG A 119 15.41 -2.83 -35.10
CA ARG A 119 16.55 -3.58 -35.65
C ARG A 119 16.15 -5.02 -35.93
N ILE A 120 16.24 -5.44 -37.19
CA ILE A 120 15.97 -6.81 -37.63
C ILE A 120 17.31 -7.54 -37.79
N ALA A 121 17.43 -8.76 -37.27
CA ALA A 121 18.64 -9.58 -37.36
C ALA A 121 18.78 -10.23 -38.76
N ARG A 122 18.92 -9.39 -39.79
CA ARG A 122 18.92 -9.80 -41.21
C ARG A 122 19.99 -10.85 -41.53
N VAL A 123 21.22 -10.67 -41.03
CA VAL A 123 22.33 -11.61 -41.27
C VAL A 123 22.00 -13.01 -40.75
N LYS A 124 21.50 -13.11 -39.52
CA LYS A 124 21.14 -14.41 -38.93
C LYS A 124 19.93 -15.04 -39.61
N ALA A 125 18.99 -14.23 -40.08
CA ALA A 125 17.78 -14.74 -40.74
C ALA A 125 18.03 -15.18 -42.19
N GLU A 126 18.85 -14.45 -42.95
CA GLU A 126 19.06 -14.71 -44.38
C GLU A 126 20.22 -15.68 -44.63
N PHE A 127 21.34 -15.54 -43.92
CA PHE A 127 22.57 -16.28 -44.24
C PHE A 127 22.70 -17.60 -43.49
N LEU A 128 22.10 -17.74 -42.31
CA LEU A 128 22.20 -18.97 -41.52
C LEU A 128 20.97 -19.85 -41.76
N ARG A 129 21.17 -20.98 -42.43
CA ARG A 129 20.13 -22.02 -42.64
C ARG A 129 20.08 -22.95 -41.43
N ARG A 130 18.88 -23.26 -40.95
CA ARG A 130 18.68 -24.15 -39.78
C ARG A 130 19.06 -25.61 -40.07
N ASN A 131 19.08 -26.02 -41.33
CA ASN A 131 19.19 -27.43 -41.73
C ASN A 131 20.61 -27.87 -42.11
N GLY A 132 21.64 -27.03 -41.92
CA GLY A 132 23.05 -27.43 -42.08
C GLY A 132 23.50 -27.87 -43.47
N ILE A 133 22.61 -27.90 -44.48
CA ILE A 133 22.96 -28.29 -45.86
C ILE A 133 23.47 -27.05 -46.59
N ALA A 134 24.76 -27.06 -46.93
CA ALA A 134 25.38 -26.12 -47.86
C ALA A 134 25.15 -26.62 -49.30
N ILE A 135 24.69 -25.75 -50.18
CA ILE A 135 24.72 -25.94 -51.65
C ILE A 135 25.99 -25.27 -52.15
#